data_AF-G0JUB5-F1
#
_entry.id   AF-G0JUB5-F1
#
_cell.length_a   1.000
_cell.length_b   1.000
_cell.length_c   1.000
_cell.angle_alpha   90.00
_cell.angle_beta   90.00
_cell.angle_gamma   90.00
#
_symmetry.space_group_name_H-M   'P 1'
#
loop_
_entity.id
_entity.type
_entity.pdbx_description
1 polymer ?
#
loop_
_entity_poly.entity_id
_entity_poly.type
_entity_poly.pdbx_seq_one_letter_code
_entity_poly.pdbx_strand_id
1 'polypeptide(L)'
;MAKNIAGIPIRRVSAEFSGDDAVDLEIVEVSLGLSRITRSKSERDTKLMQVALAALRKVIEQYRSESGERYPEFGDFAAWIGIKTDNASHIDEHHHASSDVAELQNNVEKIEGQDAVA
;
A
#
# COMPACT_ATOMS: atom_id res chain seq x y z
N MET A 1 -2.34 -2.79 -21.93
CA MET A 1 -1.50 -3.40 -20.88
C MET A 1 -0.76 -4.57 -21.49
N ALA A 2 0.57 -4.67 -21.30
CA ALA A 2 1.34 -5.78 -21.84
C ALA A 2 0.91 -7.10 -21.16
N LYS A 3 0.89 -8.20 -21.92
CA LYS A 3 0.55 -9.55 -21.43
C LYS A 3 1.70 -10.49 -21.74
N ASN A 4 1.95 -11.47 -20.87
CA ASN A 4 2.93 -12.52 -21.16
C ASN A 4 2.33 -13.57 -22.14
N ILE A 5 3.13 -14.58 -22.49
CA ILE A 5 2.72 -15.69 -23.37
C ILE A 5 1.49 -16.46 -22.87
N ALA A 6 1.16 -16.37 -21.58
CA ALA A 6 -0.01 -16.98 -20.95
C ALA A 6 -1.19 -16.00 -20.79
N GLY A 7 -1.12 -14.81 -21.38
CA GLY A 7 -2.18 -13.79 -21.28
C GLY A 7 -2.24 -13.03 -19.95
N ILE A 8 -1.29 -13.27 -19.04
CA ILE A 8 -1.26 -12.65 -17.70
C ILE A 8 -0.78 -11.20 -17.83
N PRO A 9 -1.48 -10.22 -17.20
CA PRO A 9 -1.04 -8.84 -17.19
C PRO A 9 0.37 -8.65 -16.63
N ILE A 10 1.20 -7.89 -17.34
CA ILE A 10 2.54 -7.51 -16.91
C ILE A 10 2.50 -6.09 -16.34
N ARG A 11 2.94 -5.93 -15.09
CA ARG A 11 3.27 -4.64 -14.49
C ARG A 11 4.78 -4.47 -14.51
N ARG A 12 5.26 -3.34 -15.06
CA ARG A 12 6.67 -2.95 -15.00
C ARG A 12 6.88 -2.07 -13.77
N VAL A 13 7.94 -2.34 -13.02
CA VAL A 13 8.39 -1.53 -11.89
C VAL A 13 9.84 -1.18 -12.18
N SER A 14 10.15 0.11 -12.13
CA SER A 14 11.51 0.65 -12.28
C SER A 14 11.79 1.55 -11.09
N ALA A 15 12.94 1.36 -10.48
CA ALA A 15 13.45 2.20 -9.40
C ALA A 15 14.93 2.47 -9.67
N GLU A 16 15.38 3.67 -9.32
CA GLU A 16 16.77 4.08 -9.39
C GLU A 16 17.29 4.22 -7.96
N PHE A 17 18.37 3.51 -7.65
CA PHE A 17 19.07 3.60 -6.38
C PHE A 17 20.39 4.31 -6.61
N SER A 18 20.78 5.16 -5.66
CA SER A 18 22.02 5.95 -5.75
C SER A 18 22.62 6.10 -4.35
N GLY A 19 23.93 6.40 -4.29
CA GLY A 19 24.63 6.54 -3.01
C GLY A 19 24.60 5.26 -2.19
N ASP A 20 24.33 5.38 -0.90
CA ASP A 20 24.36 4.28 0.06
C ASP A 20 23.33 3.19 -0.28
N ASP A 21 22.13 3.55 -0.75
CA ASP A 21 21.10 2.56 -1.13
C ASP A 21 21.56 1.64 -2.27
N ALA A 22 22.36 2.17 -3.21
CA ALA A 22 22.92 1.35 -4.29
C ALA A 22 23.97 0.36 -3.77
N VAL A 23 24.75 0.76 -2.76
CA VAL A 23 25.74 -0.09 -2.09
C VAL A 23 25.04 -1.17 -1.26
N ASP A 24 24.01 -0.81 -0.51
CA ASP A 24 23.20 -1.76 0.27
C ASP A 24 22.55 -2.81 -0.63
N LEU A 25 22.06 -2.41 -1.80
CA LEU A 25 21.54 -3.33 -2.80
C LEU A 25 22.60 -4.36 -3.23
N GLU A 26 23.83 -3.92 -3.51
CA GLU A 26 24.95 -4.79 -3.88
C GLU A 26 25.31 -5.75 -2.73
N ILE A 27 25.36 -5.25 -1.50
CA ILE A 27 25.61 -6.07 -0.29
C ILE A 27 24.55 -7.15 -0.15
N VAL A 28 23.27 -6.82 -0.33
CA VAL A 28 22.16 -7.78 -0.27
C VAL A 28 22.28 -8.82 -1.39
N GLU A 29 22.58 -8.40 -2.63
CA GLU A 29 22.78 -9.32 -3.75
C GLU A 29 23.88 -10.36 -3.48
N VAL A 30 25.02 -9.90 -2.94
CA VAL A 30 26.15 -10.74 -2.58
C VAL A 30 25.80 -11.67 -1.42
N SER A 31 25.15 -11.14 -0.37
CA SER A 31 24.77 -11.89 0.84
C SER A 31 23.79 -13.02 0.53
N LEU A 32 22.86 -12.78 -0.40
CA LEU A 32 21.93 -13.80 -0.89
C LEU A 32 22.53 -14.74 -1.94
N GLY A 33 23.78 -14.48 -2.38
CA GLY A 33 24.47 -15.29 -3.37
C GLY A 33 23.81 -15.27 -4.76
N LEU A 34 23.09 -14.19 -5.11
CA LEU A 34 22.35 -14.12 -6.37
C LEU A 34 23.26 -14.20 -7.61
N SER A 35 24.49 -13.71 -7.48
CA SER A 35 25.51 -13.80 -8.52
C SER A 35 25.89 -15.24 -8.90
N ARG A 36 25.63 -16.23 -8.02
CA ARG A 36 25.94 -17.64 -8.25
C ARG A 36 24.85 -18.38 -9.04
N ILE A 37 23.63 -17.85 -9.01
CA ILE A 37 22.43 -18.51 -9.56
C ILE A 37 21.78 -17.76 -10.72
N THR A 38 22.27 -16.56 -11.05
CA THR A 38 21.75 -15.73 -12.14
C THR A 38 22.83 -15.44 -13.18
N ARG A 39 22.43 -15.30 -14.44
CA ARG A 39 23.36 -15.13 -15.59
C ARG A 39 23.36 -13.72 -16.16
N SER A 40 22.37 -12.90 -15.83
CA SER A 40 22.25 -11.52 -16.30
C SER A 40 21.79 -10.59 -15.18
N LYS A 41 22.03 -9.29 -15.38
CA LYS A 41 21.49 -8.24 -14.50
C LYS A 41 19.96 -8.33 -14.40
N SER A 42 19.26 -8.49 -15.52
CA SER A 42 17.79 -8.57 -15.55
C SER A 42 17.24 -9.75 -14.76
N GLU A 43 17.91 -10.92 -14.80
CA GLU A 43 17.52 -12.09 -14.02
C GLU A 43 17.76 -11.85 -12.53
N ARG A 44 18.89 -11.23 -12.18
CA ARG A 44 19.24 -10.85 -10.81
C ARG A 44 18.23 -9.86 -10.23
N ASP A 45 17.95 -8.77 -10.93
CA ASP A 45 16.96 -7.76 -10.54
C ASP A 45 15.58 -8.40 -10.34
N THR A 46 15.20 -9.33 -11.23
CA THR A 46 13.93 -10.09 -11.10
C THR A 46 13.91 -10.94 -9.83
N LYS A 47 14.99 -11.67 -9.54
CA LYS A 47 15.09 -12.50 -8.33
C LYS A 47 15.09 -11.66 -7.05
N LEU A 48 15.82 -10.55 -7.05
CA LEU A 48 15.85 -9.61 -5.95
C LEU A 48 14.46 -9.05 -5.66
N MET A 49 13.73 -8.65 -6.70
CA MET A 49 12.34 -8.17 -6.58
C MET A 49 11.39 -9.27 -6.06
N GLN A 50 11.57 -10.53 -6.49
CA GLN A 50 10.79 -11.65 -5.97
C GLN A 50 11.03 -11.85 -4.46
N VAL A 51 12.28 -11.77 -4.02
CA VAL A 51 12.64 -11.87 -2.60
C VAL A 51 12.08 -10.68 -1.81
N ALA A 52 12.25 -9.45 -2.29
CA ALA A 52 11.74 -8.25 -1.65
C ALA A 52 10.21 -8.31 -1.46
N LEU A 53 9.46 -8.73 -2.48
CA LEU A 53 8.01 -8.89 -2.38
C LEU A 53 7.61 -9.97 -1.37
N ALA A 54 8.33 -11.10 -1.32
CA ALA A 54 8.06 -12.15 -0.36
C ALA A 54 8.36 -11.71 1.07
N ALA A 55 9.46 -10.98 1.29
CA ALA A 55 9.84 -10.40 2.57
C ALA A 55 8.80 -9.37 3.02
N LEU A 56 8.42 -8.43 2.14
CA LEU A 56 7.42 -7.41 2.44
C LEU A 56 6.08 -8.02 2.86
N ARG A 57 5.61 -9.08 2.19
CA ARG A 57 4.39 -9.79 2.59
C ARG A 57 4.47 -10.39 3.99
N LYS A 58 5.61 -10.97 4.36
CA LYS A 58 5.82 -11.51 5.71
C LYS A 58 5.80 -10.41 6.76
N VAL A 59 6.46 -9.30 6.47
CA VAL A 59 6.57 -8.14 7.38
C VAL A 59 5.20 -7.45 7.54
N ILE A 60 4.39 -7.36 6.49
CA ILE A 60 3.00 -6.85 6.59
C ILE A 60 2.14 -7.76 7.48
N GLU A 61 2.26 -9.09 7.33
CA GLU A 61 1.50 -10.02 8.18
C GLU A 61 1.96 -9.94 9.64
N GLN A 62 3.27 -9.72 9.87
CA GLN A 62 3.80 -9.47 11.21
C GLN A 62 3.21 -8.19 11.80
N TYR A 63 3.25 -7.07 11.06
CA TYR A 63 2.63 -5.82 11.49
C TYR A 63 1.16 -6.04 11.88
N ARG A 64 0.40 -6.71 11.00
CA ARG A 64 -1.01 -7.04 11.25
C ARG A 64 -1.23 -7.85 12.52
N SER A 65 -0.33 -8.79 12.82
CA SER A 65 -0.42 -9.60 14.04
C SER A 65 -0.13 -8.79 15.31
N GLU A 66 0.72 -7.77 15.22
CA GLU A 66 1.12 -6.92 16.35
C GLU A 66 0.15 -5.75 16.58
N SER A 67 -0.32 -5.10 15.52
CA SER A 67 -1.21 -3.92 15.58
C SER A 67 -2.70 -4.28 15.59
N GLY A 68 -3.06 -5.47 15.10
CA GLY A 68 -4.45 -5.86 14.83
C GLY A 68 -5.04 -5.23 13.55
N GLU A 69 -4.28 -4.37 12.87
CA GLU A 69 -4.72 -3.68 11.66
C GLU A 69 -4.52 -4.55 10.42
N ARG A 70 -5.60 -4.77 9.66
CA ARG A 70 -5.57 -5.66 8.50
C ARG A 70 -4.80 -5.08 7.31
N TYR A 71 -4.87 -3.76 7.12
CA TYR A 71 -4.29 -3.06 5.99
C TYR A 71 -3.62 -1.79 6.53
N PRO A 72 -2.30 -1.79 6.71
CA PRO A 72 -1.63 -0.65 7.29
C PRO A 72 -1.56 0.52 6.30
N GLU A 73 -1.74 1.73 6.82
CA GLU A 73 -1.38 2.94 6.10
C GLU A 73 0.14 3.05 5.94
N PHE A 74 0.58 3.65 4.82
CA PHE A 74 2.00 3.68 4.48
C PHE A 74 2.86 4.37 5.54
N GLY A 75 2.37 5.48 6.11
CA GLY A 75 3.12 6.26 7.09
C GLY A 75 3.44 5.47 8.36
N ASP A 76 2.42 4.84 8.95
CA ASP A 76 2.56 4.06 10.19
C ASP A 76 3.42 2.82 9.95
N PHE A 77 3.21 2.11 8.84
CA PHE A 77 4.02 0.96 8.47
C PHE A 77 5.49 1.33 8.24
N ALA A 78 5.75 2.40 7.48
CA ALA A 78 7.10 2.86 7.16
C ALA A 78 7.85 3.27 8.44
N ALA A 79 7.18 4.01 9.33
CA ALA A 79 7.74 4.37 10.63
C ALA A 79 8.06 3.12 11.47
N TRP A 80 7.16 2.14 11.50
CA TRP A 80 7.35 0.89 12.25
C TRP A 80 8.54 0.06 11.75
N ILE A 81 8.77 -0.02 10.44
CA ILE A 81 9.97 -0.69 9.87
C ILE A 81 11.23 0.20 9.84
N GLY A 82 11.17 1.42 10.38
CA GLY A 82 12.32 2.32 10.50
C GLY A 82 12.68 3.07 9.22
N ILE A 83 11.78 3.14 8.23
CA ILE A 83 11.96 4.01 7.06
C ILE A 83 11.60 5.44 7.45
N LYS A 84 12.57 6.35 7.34
CA LYS A 84 12.32 7.79 7.46
C LYS A 84 11.59 8.26 6.20
N THR A 85 10.33 8.66 6.36
CA THR A 85 9.57 9.25 5.27
C THR A 85 9.79 10.76 5.28
N ASP A 86 10.60 11.26 4.34
CA ASP A 86 10.89 12.70 4.25
C ASP A 86 9.67 13.56 3.82
N ASN A 87 8.51 12.94 3.58
CA ASN A 87 7.32 13.56 3.00
C ASN A 87 6.01 13.29 3.78
N ALA A 88 6.04 13.32 5.12
CA ALA A 88 4.81 13.29 5.94
C ALA A 88 4.17 14.69 6.12
N SER A 89 4.33 15.62 5.18
CA SER A 89 3.77 16.99 5.28
C SER A 89 2.73 17.34 4.21
N HIS A 90 2.11 16.36 3.55
CA HIS A 90 0.94 16.64 2.71
C HIS A 90 0.05 15.42 2.47
N ILE A 91 -0.64 14.95 3.52
CA ILE A 91 -1.92 14.29 3.35
C ILE A 91 -2.89 15.12 4.18
N ASP A 92 -3.55 16.05 3.51
CA ASP A 92 -4.67 16.82 4.08
C ASP A 92 -5.69 15.87 4.66
N GLU A 93 -6.12 16.20 5.89
CA GLU A 93 -7.26 15.65 6.58
C GLU A 93 -8.53 15.77 5.71
N HIS A 94 -8.82 14.78 4.88
CA HIS A 94 -10.20 14.51 4.50
C HIS A 94 -10.79 13.53 5.49
N HIS A 95 -11.18 14.10 6.64
CA HIS A 95 -12.28 13.63 7.47
C HIS A 95 -13.48 13.30 6.57
N HIS A 96 -13.65 12.04 6.17
CA HIS A 96 -14.99 11.50 5.95
C HIS A 96 -15.49 11.02 7.30
N ALA A 97 -15.90 12.01 8.11
CA ALA A 97 -16.82 11.75 9.19
C ALA A 97 -18.05 11.04 8.59
N SER A 98 -18.19 9.78 8.98
CA SER A 98 -19.44 9.02 8.92
C SER A 98 -20.61 9.91 9.35
N SER A 99 -21.42 10.38 8.40
CA SER A 99 -22.65 11.13 8.65
C SER A 99 -23.68 10.89 7.54
N ASP A 100 -23.96 9.62 7.21
CA ASP A 100 -25.05 9.24 6.28
C ASP A 100 -26.05 8.25 6.93
N VAL A 101 -26.27 8.35 8.25
CA VAL A 101 -27.29 7.54 8.94
C VAL A 101 -28.21 8.33 9.88
N ALA A 102 -28.19 9.66 9.83
CA ALA A 102 -28.97 10.51 10.77
C ALA A 102 -29.98 11.47 10.12
N GLU A 103 -30.23 11.40 8.81
CA GLU A 103 -31.15 12.32 8.11
C GLU A 103 -32.37 11.63 7.44
N LEU A 104 -32.83 10.50 7.98
CA LEU A 104 -34.06 9.83 7.51
C LEU A 104 -35.15 9.67 8.58
N GLN A 105 -35.09 10.41 9.69
CA GLN A 105 -36.11 10.36 10.75
C GLN A 105 -36.89 11.66 10.98
N ASN A 106 -36.86 12.63 10.05
CA ASN A 106 -37.58 13.91 10.22
C ASN A 106 -38.70 14.19 9.20
N ASN A 107 -39.17 13.17 8.47
CA ASN A 107 -40.29 13.32 7.51
C ASN A 107 -41.53 12.48 7.85
N VAL A 108 -41.70 12.10 9.12
CA VAL A 108 -42.98 11.59 9.63
C VAL A 108 -43.50 12.63 10.60
N GLU A 109 -44.78 13.00 10.48
CA GLU A 109 -45.48 14.08 11.20
C GLU A 109 -45.34 15.52 10.66
N LYS A 110 -45.78 15.77 9.42
CA LYS A 110 -46.61 16.99 9.16
C LYS A 110 -47.40 16.96 7.85
N ILE A 111 -48.23 15.95 7.63
CA ILE A 111 -49.32 16.06 6.65
C ILE A 111 -50.59 15.40 7.22
N GLU A 112 -51.10 15.96 8.31
CA GLU A 112 -52.51 15.83 8.65
C GLU A 112 -53.04 17.18 9.13
N GLY A 113 -54.06 17.68 8.43
CA GLY A 113 -54.96 18.70 8.94
C GLY A 113 -54.61 20.15 8.60
N GLN A 114 -54.96 20.59 7.40
CA GLN A 114 -55.59 21.90 7.16
C GLN A 114 -56.01 22.02 5.69
N ASP A 115 -57.20 21.51 5.40
CA ASP A 115 -58.09 22.14 4.43
C ASP A 115 -59.52 21.85 4.85
N ALA A 116 -60.02 22.73 5.72
CA ALA A 116 -61.43 22.91 5.98
C ALA A 116 -61.67 24.40 6.24
N VAL A 117 -62.65 24.93 5.49
CA VAL A 117 -63.47 26.14 5.72
C VAL A 117 -62.96 27.47 5.17
N ALA A 118 -63.50 27.85 4.00
CA ALA A 118 -64.57 28.86 3.92
C ALA A 118 -65.42 28.64 2.65
#